data_AF-A0A352XF38-F1
#
_entry.id   AF-A0A352XF38-F1
#
_cell.length_a   1.000
_cell.length_b   1.000
_cell.length_c   1.000
_cell.angle_alpha   90.00
_cell.angle_beta   90.00
_cell.angle_gamma   90.00
#
_symmetry.space_group_name_H-M   'P 1'
#
loop_
_entity.id
_entity.type
_entity.pdbx_description
1 polymer ?
#
loop_
_entity_poly.entity_id
_entity_poly.type
_entity_poly.pdbx_seq_one_letter_code
_entity_poly.pdbx_strand_id
1 'polypeptide(L)'
;MYSYSERLDELDKILSRYRKQVSGKELALTTTPSEEKERIKLQISDLKAEMQPFEQEYWDIISQQSSYMEISEQEAEVIVAEIVKDVDKIQVNSSTYSDEVIQLLREIRDKVNQSDKSAAAKLKGVISSIPPFVGISYEAELDTENFLRKHLPTFTNFIEAMKKKRLS
;
A
#
# COMPACT_ATOMS: atom_id res chain seq x y z
N MET A 1 -10.02 17.98 -18.03
CA MET A 1 -10.12 17.44 -16.66
C MET A 1 -10.05 15.93 -16.83
N TYR A 2 -8.90 15.31 -16.54
CA TYR A 2 -8.76 13.86 -16.67
C TYR A 2 -9.75 13.18 -15.73
N SER A 3 -10.36 12.08 -16.17
CA SER A 3 -11.12 11.23 -15.26
C SER A 3 -10.16 10.66 -14.20
N TYR A 4 -10.58 10.56 -12.93
CA TYR A 4 -9.80 9.89 -11.88
C TYR A 4 -9.32 8.49 -12.32
N SER A 5 -10.10 7.84 -13.18
CA SER A 5 -9.74 6.55 -13.76
C SER A 5 -8.51 6.61 -14.66
N GLU A 6 -8.45 7.59 -15.57
CA GLU A 6 -7.30 7.78 -16.47
C GLU A 6 -6.04 8.15 -15.69
N ARG A 7 -6.21 8.96 -14.62
CA ARG A 7 -5.09 9.34 -13.76
C ARG A 7 -4.55 8.16 -12.97
N LEU A 8 -5.41 7.30 -12.42
CA LEU A 8 -4.98 6.07 -11.75
C LEU A 8 -4.21 5.14 -12.69
N ASP A 9 -4.64 5.00 -13.95
CA ASP A 9 -3.92 4.20 -14.95
C ASP A 9 -2.52 4.78 -15.28
N GLU A 10 -2.39 6.11 -15.26
CA GLU A 10 -1.11 6.79 -15.44
C GLU A 10 -0.19 6.58 -14.22
N LEU A 11 -0.74 6.78 -13.01
CA LEU A 11 -0.02 6.57 -11.75
C LEU A 11 0.48 5.13 -11.63
N ASP A 12 -0.32 4.13 -11.97
CA ASP A 12 0.10 2.73 -11.99
C ASP A 12 1.32 2.50 -12.91
N LYS A 13 1.32 3.11 -14.10
CA LYS A 13 2.44 3.00 -15.04
C LYS A 13 3.70 3.68 -14.50
N ILE A 14 3.55 4.84 -13.87
CA ILE A 14 4.66 5.58 -13.26
C ILE A 14 5.25 4.78 -12.10
N LEU A 15 4.42 4.37 -11.15
CA LEU A 15 4.80 3.59 -9.97
C LEU A 15 5.44 2.25 -10.36
N SER A 16 4.88 1.55 -11.36
CA SER A 16 5.45 0.31 -11.88
C SER A 16 6.88 0.50 -12.43
N ARG A 17 7.14 1.62 -13.11
CA ARG A 17 8.49 1.94 -13.62
C ARG A 17 9.47 2.21 -12.49
N TYR A 18 9.09 3.00 -11.48
CA TYR A 18 9.95 3.25 -10.31
C TYR A 18 10.26 1.95 -9.58
N ARG A 19 9.25 1.14 -9.26
CA ARG A 19 9.43 -0.15 -8.57
C ARG A 19 10.36 -1.09 -9.34
N LYS A 20 10.19 -1.18 -10.67
CA LYS A 20 11.09 -2.00 -11.51
C LYS A 20 12.55 -1.51 -11.44
N GLN A 21 12.77 -0.19 -11.39
CA GLN A 21 14.11 0.36 -11.25
C GLN A 21 14.71 0.10 -9.86
N VAL A 22 13.92 0.28 -8.80
CA VAL A 22 14.30 -0.03 -7.41
C VAL A 22 14.68 -1.51 -7.29
N SER A 23 13.80 -2.43 -7.69
CA SER A 23 14.09 -3.87 -7.61
C SER A 23 15.29 -4.28 -8.45
N GLY A 24 15.49 -3.67 -9.62
CA GLY A 24 16.69 -3.89 -10.43
C GLY A 24 17.98 -3.48 -9.72
N LYS A 25 17.96 -2.36 -8.99
CA LYS A 25 19.11 -1.89 -8.21
C LYS A 25 19.33 -2.69 -6.93
N GLU A 26 18.27 -3.10 -6.25
CA GLU A 26 18.34 -4.01 -5.10
C GLU A 26 18.97 -5.35 -5.50
N LEU A 27 18.61 -5.88 -6.66
CA LEU A 27 19.26 -7.07 -7.21
C LEU A 27 20.74 -6.81 -7.50
N ALA A 28 21.09 -5.67 -8.08
CA ALA A 28 22.48 -5.31 -8.34
C ALA A 28 23.30 -5.25 -7.04
N LEU A 29 22.77 -4.70 -5.94
CA LEU A 29 23.44 -4.67 -4.63
C LEU A 29 23.92 -6.04 -4.14
N THR A 30 23.24 -7.13 -4.53
CA THR A 30 23.60 -8.49 -4.13
C THR A 30 24.84 -9.03 -4.84
N THR A 31 25.22 -8.45 -5.99
CA THR A 31 26.30 -8.94 -6.85
C THR A 31 27.42 -7.93 -7.08
N THR A 32 27.16 -6.64 -6.84
CA THR A 32 28.12 -5.54 -7.04
C THR A 32 29.23 -5.53 -5.97
N PRO A 33 30.48 -5.19 -6.34
CA PRO A 33 31.57 -4.97 -5.39
C PRO A 33 31.26 -3.93 -4.31
N SER A 34 31.86 -4.06 -3.13
CA SER A 34 31.55 -3.22 -1.96
C SER A 34 31.75 -1.72 -2.22
N GLU A 35 32.73 -1.35 -3.05
CA GLU A 35 33.08 0.02 -3.40
C GLU A 35 31.96 0.75 -4.15
N GLU A 36 31.10 0.01 -4.86
CA GLU A 36 29.99 0.56 -5.63
C GLU A 36 28.64 0.49 -4.91
N LYS A 37 28.56 -0.24 -3.79
CA LYS A 37 27.29 -0.46 -3.07
C LYS A 37 26.69 0.84 -2.54
N GLU A 38 27.50 1.74 -2.01
CA GLU A 38 27.01 3.02 -1.47
C GLU A 38 26.36 3.89 -2.56
N ARG A 39 26.95 3.92 -3.77
CA ARG A 39 26.36 4.61 -4.93
C ARG A 39 25.00 4.01 -5.29
N ILE A 40 24.86 2.69 -5.28
CA ILE A 40 23.59 2.03 -5.61
C ILE A 40 22.54 2.27 -4.52
N LYS A 41 22.92 2.25 -3.24
CA LYS A 41 22.01 2.59 -2.12
C LYS A 41 21.46 4.01 -2.25
N LEU A 42 22.32 5.00 -2.54
CA LEU A 42 21.86 6.38 -2.77
C LEU A 42 20.87 6.45 -3.93
N GLN A 43 21.16 5.80 -5.06
CA GLN A 43 20.24 5.76 -6.20
C GLN A 43 18.89 5.10 -5.89
N ILE A 44 18.86 4.10 -4.99
CA ILE A 44 17.61 3.50 -4.53
C ILE A 44 16.81 4.50 -3.70
N SER A 45 17.46 5.19 -2.76
CA SER A 45 16.81 6.19 -1.92
C SER A 45 16.27 7.36 -2.77
N ASP A 46 17.06 7.86 -3.73
CA ASP A 46 16.62 8.90 -4.66
C ASP A 46 15.37 8.48 -5.44
N LEU A 47 15.36 7.27 -6.01
CA LEU A 47 14.20 6.75 -6.74
C LEU A 47 12.95 6.62 -5.87
N LYS A 48 13.12 6.23 -4.60
CA LYS A 48 11.99 6.12 -3.66
C LYS A 48 11.46 7.50 -3.28
N ALA A 49 12.34 8.47 -3.07
CA ALA A 49 11.95 9.87 -2.84
C ALA A 49 11.19 10.44 -4.05
N GLU A 50 11.64 10.16 -5.28
CA GLU A 50 10.95 10.54 -6.52
C GLU A 50 9.60 9.81 -6.69
N MET A 51 9.48 8.58 -6.22
CA MET A 51 8.25 7.77 -6.29
C MET A 51 7.18 8.25 -5.32
N GLN A 52 7.57 8.74 -4.13
CA GLN A 52 6.68 9.14 -3.05
C GLN A 52 5.50 10.05 -3.46
N PRO A 53 5.66 11.16 -4.20
CA PRO A 53 4.53 12.02 -4.56
C PRO A 53 3.47 11.30 -5.42
N PHE A 54 3.87 10.31 -6.22
CA PHE A 54 2.94 9.52 -7.03
C PHE A 54 2.17 8.50 -6.19
N GLU A 55 2.81 7.91 -5.17
CA GLU A 55 2.11 7.03 -4.21
C GLU A 55 1.10 7.80 -3.37
N GLN A 56 1.48 9.00 -2.94
CA GLN A 56 0.58 9.90 -2.22
C GLN A 56 -0.65 10.22 -3.07
N GLU A 57 -0.46 10.67 -4.31
CA GLU A 57 -1.57 10.99 -5.20
C GLU A 57 -2.46 9.77 -5.47
N TYR A 58 -1.86 8.59 -5.65
CA TYR A 58 -2.60 7.34 -5.82
C TYR A 58 -3.54 7.07 -4.65
N TRP A 59 -3.02 7.10 -3.41
CA TRP A 59 -3.82 6.82 -2.22
C TRP A 59 -4.85 7.92 -1.92
N ASP A 60 -4.53 9.18 -2.20
CA ASP A 60 -5.48 10.30 -2.07
C ASP A 60 -6.69 10.09 -3.00
N ILE A 61 -6.46 9.70 -4.25
CA ILE A 61 -7.54 9.38 -5.18
C ILE A 61 -8.33 8.18 -4.66
N ILE A 62 -7.69 7.07 -4.30
CA ILE A 62 -8.39 5.87 -3.81
C ILE A 62 -9.24 6.17 -2.57
N SER A 63 -8.72 6.92 -1.62
CA SER A 63 -9.43 7.32 -0.40
C SER A 63 -10.67 8.18 -0.73
N GLN A 64 -10.51 9.22 -1.57
CA GLN A 64 -11.63 10.06 -2.02
C GLN A 64 -12.71 9.24 -2.73
N GLN A 65 -12.31 8.34 -3.63
CA GLN A 65 -13.25 7.55 -4.41
C GLN A 65 -13.98 6.49 -3.55
N SER A 66 -13.31 5.91 -2.55
CA SER A 66 -13.87 4.86 -1.68
C SER A 66 -15.13 5.28 -0.93
N SER A 67 -15.24 6.56 -0.58
CA SER A 67 -16.40 7.11 0.13
C SER A 67 -17.69 6.93 -0.68
N TYR A 68 -17.61 7.09 -2.01
CA TYR A 68 -18.74 7.05 -2.93
C TYR A 68 -19.01 5.67 -3.54
N MET A 69 -18.27 4.63 -3.13
CA MET A 69 -18.49 3.28 -3.64
C MET A 69 -19.56 2.54 -2.85
N GLU A 70 -20.44 1.86 -3.58
CA GLU A 70 -21.29 0.82 -3.01
C GLU A 70 -20.47 -0.46 -2.89
N ILE A 71 -20.32 -0.93 -1.67
CA ILE A 71 -19.65 -2.20 -1.34
C ILE A 71 -20.73 -3.06 -0.71
N SER A 72 -20.99 -4.24 -1.29
CA SER A 72 -21.96 -5.15 -0.70
C SER A 72 -21.46 -5.63 0.66
N GLU A 73 -22.36 -5.76 1.63
CA GLU A 73 -21.97 -6.15 2.98
C GLU A 73 -21.32 -7.54 3.00
N GLN A 74 -21.83 -8.47 2.19
CA GLN A 74 -21.29 -9.82 2.05
C GLN A 74 -19.85 -9.82 1.52
N GLU A 75 -19.56 -9.01 0.49
CA GLU A 75 -18.20 -8.86 -0.04
C GLU A 75 -17.28 -8.22 1.02
N ALA A 76 -17.77 -7.21 1.73
CA ALA A 76 -17.01 -6.52 2.75
C ALA A 76 -16.69 -7.42 3.95
N GLU A 77 -17.63 -8.26 4.40
CA GLU A 77 -17.42 -9.21 5.51
C GLU A 77 -16.27 -10.18 5.21
N VAL A 78 -16.24 -10.73 3.99
CA VAL A 78 -15.17 -11.62 3.54
C VAL A 78 -13.82 -10.91 3.56
N ILE A 79 -13.76 -9.68 3.02
CA ILE A 79 -12.50 -8.92 2.97
C ILE A 79 -12.04 -8.53 4.37
N VAL A 80 -12.94 -8.07 5.24
CA VAL A 80 -12.63 -7.70 6.62
C VAL A 80 -12.10 -8.90 7.40
N ALA A 81 -12.71 -10.08 7.25
CA ALA A 81 -12.24 -11.30 7.91
C ALA A 81 -10.82 -11.70 7.46
N GLU A 82 -10.51 -11.58 6.17
CA GLU A 82 -9.16 -11.86 5.65
C GLU A 82 -8.14 -10.81 6.13
N ILE A 83 -8.50 -9.52 6.19
CA ILE A 83 -7.63 -8.47 6.76
C ILE A 83 -7.28 -8.80 8.22
N VAL A 84 -8.27 -9.14 9.06
CA VAL A 84 -8.03 -9.51 10.47
C VAL A 84 -7.03 -10.66 10.56
N LYS A 85 -7.29 -11.73 9.82
CA LYS A 85 -6.46 -12.93 9.78
C LYS A 85 -5.02 -12.62 9.33
N ASP A 86 -4.84 -11.81 8.31
CA ASP A 86 -3.51 -11.49 7.80
C ASP A 86 -2.75 -10.53 8.71
N VAL A 87 -3.42 -9.52 9.29
CA VAL A 87 -2.83 -8.64 10.30
C VAL A 87 -2.40 -9.42 11.54
N ASP A 88 -3.23 -10.33 12.03
CA ASP A 88 -2.90 -11.16 13.21
C ASP A 88 -1.67 -12.06 12.93
N LYS A 89 -1.53 -12.64 11.73
CA LYS A 89 -0.32 -13.41 11.35
C LYS A 89 0.95 -12.55 11.36
N ILE A 90 0.85 -11.30 10.92
CA ILE A 90 2.02 -10.41 10.86
C ILE A 90 2.41 -9.95 12.27
N GLN A 91 1.42 -9.71 13.15
CA GLN A 91 1.66 -9.35 14.55
C GLN A 91 2.41 -10.44 15.33
N VAL A 92 2.22 -11.71 14.99
CA VAL A 92 2.99 -12.82 15.59
C VAL A 92 4.49 -12.75 15.24
N ASN A 93 4.85 -12.12 14.12
CA ASN A 93 6.24 -11.97 13.65
C ASN A 93 6.72 -10.51 13.67
N SER A 94 6.20 -9.72 14.63
CA SER A 94 6.37 -8.25 14.67
C SER A 94 7.82 -7.77 14.74
N SER A 95 8.74 -8.57 15.29
CA SER A 95 10.18 -8.24 15.37
C SER A 95 10.89 -8.12 14.03
N THR A 96 10.22 -8.48 12.93
CA THR A 96 10.76 -8.42 11.56
C THR A 96 10.43 -7.11 10.84
N TYR A 97 9.61 -6.25 11.45
CA TYR A 97 9.08 -5.04 10.84
C TYR A 97 9.43 -3.81 11.68
N SER A 98 9.48 -2.65 11.03
CA SER A 98 9.70 -1.38 11.73
C SER A 98 8.48 -0.98 12.57
N ASP A 99 8.68 -0.09 13.53
CA ASP A 99 7.60 0.39 14.40
C ASP A 99 6.47 1.07 13.60
N GLU A 100 6.80 1.75 12.49
CA GLU A 100 5.82 2.38 11.61
C GLU A 100 4.92 1.34 10.92
N VAL A 101 5.49 0.23 10.45
CA VAL A 101 4.72 -0.89 9.88
C VAL A 101 3.81 -1.48 10.94
N ILE A 102 4.31 -1.69 12.16
CA ILE A 102 3.53 -2.22 13.27
C ILE A 102 2.40 -1.26 13.65
N GLN A 103 2.66 0.05 13.63
CA GLN A 103 1.64 1.06 13.86
C GLN A 103 0.56 1.02 12.78
N LEU A 104 0.92 0.99 11.50
CA LEU A 104 -0.03 0.86 10.40
C LEU A 104 -0.92 -0.38 10.57
N LEU A 105 -0.32 -1.53 10.89
CA LEU A 105 -1.07 -2.77 11.11
C LEU A 105 -2.03 -2.67 12.31
N ARG A 106 -1.65 -1.97 13.38
CA ARG A 106 -2.54 -1.70 14.51
C ARG A 106 -3.69 -0.80 14.10
N GLU A 107 -3.43 0.26 13.35
CA GLU A 107 -4.49 1.15 12.86
C GLU A 107 -5.48 0.41 11.97
N ILE A 108 -5.00 -0.44 11.04
CA ILE A 108 -5.85 -1.31 10.22
C ILE A 108 -6.69 -2.24 11.12
N ARG A 109 -6.07 -2.90 12.10
CA ARG A 109 -6.75 -3.77 13.07
C ARG A 109 -7.86 -3.06 13.81
N ASP A 110 -7.58 -1.85 14.29
CA ASP A 110 -8.53 -1.05 15.05
C ASP A 110 -9.72 -0.64 14.17
N LYS A 111 -9.52 -0.35 12.88
CA LYS A 111 -10.61 -0.08 11.93
C LYS A 111 -11.50 -1.31 11.69
N VAL A 112 -10.92 -2.49 11.52
CA VAL A 112 -11.70 -3.72 11.26
C VAL A 112 -12.41 -4.27 12.51
N ASN A 113 -11.97 -3.88 13.70
CA ASN A 113 -12.56 -4.31 14.97
C ASN A 113 -13.64 -3.36 15.53
N GLN A 114 -13.99 -2.27 14.83
CA GLN A 114 -15.05 -1.36 15.29
C GLN A 114 -16.40 -2.10 15.32
N SER A 115 -16.94 -2.35 16.52
CA SER A 115 -18.15 -3.16 16.72
C SER A 115 -19.42 -2.55 16.13
N ASP A 116 -19.48 -1.22 16.09
CA ASP A 116 -20.72 -0.48 15.80
C ASP A 116 -20.85 -0.09 14.32
N LYS A 117 -19.97 -0.60 13.46
CA LYS A 117 -19.94 -0.30 12.02
C LYS A 117 -20.23 -1.54 11.19
N SER A 118 -20.88 -1.34 10.04
CA SER A 118 -20.98 -2.36 8.99
C SER A 118 -19.59 -2.71 8.46
N ALA A 119 -19.41 -3.93 7.94
CA ALA A 119 -18.19 -4.37 7.31
C ALA A 119 -17.77 -3.44 6.16
N ALA A 120 -18.73 -2.95 5.37
CA ALA A 120 -18.45 -1.96 4.32
C ALA A 120 -17.87 -0.66 4.89
N ALA A 121 -18.40 -0.16 6.01
CA ALA A 121 -17.88 1.04 6.66
C ALA A 121 -16.50 0.82 7.29
N LYS A 122 -16.23 -0.38 7.84
CA LYS A 122 -14.90 -0.76 8.34
C LYS A 122 -13.88 -0.80 7.21
N LEU A 123 -14.23 -1.40 6.07
CA LEU A 123 -13.37 -1.50 4.90
C LEU A 123 -13.02 -0.11 4.33
N LYS A 124 -14.00 0.80 4.22
CA LYS A 124 -13.74 2.21 3.86
C LYS A 124 -12.79 2.88 4.87
N GLY A 125 -12.99 2.60 6.16
CA GLY A 125 -12.10 3.07 7.22
C GLY A 125 -10.66 2.59 7.07
N VAL A 126 -10.46 1.33 6.66
CA VAL A 126 -9.12 0.77 6.35
C VAL A 126 -8.47 1.52 5.18
N ILE A 127 -9.22 1.74 4.09
CA ILE A 127 -8.72 2.46 2.92
C ILE A 127 -8.25 3.86 3.31
N SER A 128 -9.06 4.60 4.09
CA SER A 128 -8.71 5.94 4.55
C SER A 128 -7.59 5.97 5.59
N SER A 129 -7.27 4.83 6.21
CA SER A 129 -6.17 4.69 7.16
C SER A 129 -4.84 4.39 6.50
N ILE A 130 -4.81 4.07 5.21
CA ILE A 130 -3.55 3.86 4.51
C ILE A 130 -2.87 5.21 4.36
N PRO A 131 -1.69 5.41 4.96
CA PRO A 131 -0.98 6.67 4.88
C PRO A 131 -0.62 6.92 3.42
N PRO A 132 -0.75 8.16 2.93
CA PRO A 132 -0.17 8.53 1.63
C PRO A 132 1.37 8.45 1.66
N PHE A 133 1.97 8.33 2.85
CA PHE A 133 3.40 8.31 3.09
C PHE A 133 3.71 7.36 4.26
N VAL A 134 4.19 6.15 4.01
CA VAL A 134 5.03 5.46 5.02
C VAL A 134 6.47 5.49 4.52
N GLY A 135 7.02 6.70 4.45
CA GLY A 135 8.36 6.94 3.88
C GLY A 135 9.12 8.07 4.57
N ILE A 136 8.76 8.43 5.80
CA ILE A 136 9.43 9.53 6.51
C ILE A 136 10.00 9.04 7.85
N SER A 137 10.94 8.09 7.78
CA SER A 137 12.09 8.08 8.68
C SER A 137 13.26 7.36 7.99
N TYR A 138 14.42 7.99 8.00
CA TYR A 138 15.69 7.44 7.53
C TYR A 138 15.89 6.04 8.16
N GLU A 139 16.26 5.06 7.33
CA GLU A 139 16.52 3.63 7.63
C GLU A 139 15.37 2.61 7.43
N ALA A 140 14.10 3.02 7.37
CA ALA A 140 12.98 2.10 7.10
C ALA A 140 11.98 2.66 6.08
N GLU A 141 12.41 2.81 4.82
CA GLU A 141 11.52 3.19 3.71
C GLU A 141 10.54 2.04 3.39
N LEU A 142 9.30 2.13 3.86
CA LEU A 142 8.24 1.18 3.55
C LEU A 142 7.60 1.54 2.20
N ASP A 143 7.85 0.72 1.17
CA ASP A 143 7.00 0.70 -0.02
C ASP A 143 5.62 0.15 0.40
N THR A 144 4.70 1.08 0.70
CA THR A 144 3.40 0.77 1.32
C THR A 144 2.57 -0.12 0.40
N GLU A 145 2.61 0.13 -0.91
CA GLU A 145 1.83 -0.68 -1.85
C GLU A 145 2.41 -2.10 -1.98
N ASN A 146 3.73 -2.26 -2.11
CA ASN A 146 4.34 -3.60 -2.17
C ASN A 146 4.16 -4.35 -0.84
N PHE A 147 4.24 -3.65 0.29
CA PHE A 147 3.94 -4.23 1.59
C PHE A 147 2.50 -4.76 1.61
N LEU A 148 1.52 -3.95 1.26
CA LEU A 148 0.11 -4.36 1.22
C LEU A 148 -0.12 -5.49 0.22
N ARG A 149 0.48 -5.46 -0.96
CA ARG A 149 0.38 -6.56 -1.96
C ARG A 149 0.92 -7.88 -1.41
N LYS A 150 2.02 -7.84 -0.67
CA LYS A 150 2.67 -9.02 -0.10
C LYS A 150 1.92 -9.56 1.11
N HIS A 151 1.39 -8.68 1.94
CA HIS A 151 0.93 -9.01 3.28
C HIS A 151 -0.60 -8.98 3.44
N LEU A 152 -1.32 -8.22 2.62
CA LEU A 152 -2.77 -8.10 2.59
C LEU A 152 -3.31 -8.29 1.15
N PRO A 153 -3.02 -9.42 0.48
CA PRO A 153 -3.29 -9.60 -0.95
C PRO A 153 -4.78 -9.51 -1.30
N THR A 154 -5.68 -9.99 -0.43
CA THR A 154 -7.14 -9.91 -0.64
C THR A 154 -7.59 -8.46 -0.66
N PHE A 155 -7.07 -7.63 0.25
CA PHE A 155 -7.37 -6.22 0.28
C PHE A 155 -6.85 -5.51 -0.97
N THR A 156 -5.61 -5.78 -1.40
CA THR A 156 -5.08 -5.14 -2.60
C THR A 156 -5.82 -5.56 -3.87
N ASN A 157 -6.20 -6.84 -4.00
CA ASN A 157 -7.02 -7.31 -5.11
C ASN A 157 -8.39 -6.63 -5.14
N PHE A 158 -8.98 -6.36 -3.98
CA PHE A 158 -10.20 -5.58 -3.88
C PHE A 158 -10.00 -4.13 -4.37
N ILE A 159 -8.91 -3.45 -3.98
CA ILE A 159 -8.57 -2.12 -4.52
C ILE A 159 -8.48 -2.15 -6.06
N GLU A 160 -7.81 -3.15 -6.63
CA GLU A 160 -7.69 -3.31 -8.08
C GLU A 160 -9.04 -3.58 -8.77
N ALA A 161 -9.89 -4.40 -8.15
CA ALA A 161 -11.23 -4.67 -8.66
C ALA A 161 -12.10 -3.42 -8.64
N MET A 162 -11.99 -2.59 -7.60
CA MET A 162 -12.68 -1.30 -7.51
C MET A 162 -12.28 -0.35 -8.64
N LYS A 163 -10.98 -0.31 -9.00
CA LYS A 163 -10.48 0.48 -10.13
C LYS A 163 -11.14 0.02 -11.44
N LYS A 164 -11.17 -1.29 -11.69
CA LYS A 164 -11.74 -1.89 -12.90
C LYS A 164 -13.25 -1.72 -13.03
N LYS A 165 -14.02 -1.86 -11.95
CA LYS A 165 -15.48 -1.67 -11.94
C LYS A 165 -15.90 -0.24 -12.32
N ARG A 166 -14.96 0.74 -12.32
CA ARG A 166 -15.21 2.11 -12.78
C ARG A 166 -14.66 2.42 -14.18
N LEU A 167 -13.89 1.50 -14.76
CA LEU A 167 -13.40 1.56 -16.15
C LEU A 167 -14.42 0.97 -17.16
N SER A 168 -15.44 0.25 -16.68
CA SER A 168 -16.51 -0.39 -17.45
C SER A 168 -17.83 0.35 -17.36
#